data_AF-A0A370HZJ8-F1
#
_entry.id   AF-A0A370HZJ8-F1
#
_cell.length_a   1.000
_cell.length_b   1.000
_cell.length_c   1.000
_cell.angle_alpha   90.00
_cell.angle_beta   90.00
_cell.angle_gamma   90.00
#
_symmetry.space_group_name_H-M   'P 1'
#
loop_
_entity.id
_entity.type
_entity.pdbx_description
1 polymer ?
#
loop_
_entity_poly.entity_id
_entity_poly.type
_entity_poly.pdbx_seq_one_letter_code
_entity_poly.pdbx_strand_id
1 'polypeptide(L)'
;MTDGKKVEVDTNQLRNAAGKVDDVAARVWKTVTHLQDNLNDRGAPFGHDSYGKKFTEGESGYEKSSHNLMDGAVNLTRSLNKFTSSMRDAAQKMDDMDK
;
A
#
# COMPACT_ATOMS: atom_id res chain seq x y z
N MET A 1 27.35 10.28 -36.65
CA MET A 1 26.65 9.14 -36.02
C MET A 1 26.33 9.59 -34.60
N THR A 2 25.06 9.87 -34.30
CA THR A 2 24.65 10.34 -32.98
C THR A 2 24.80 9.20 -31.98
N ASP A 3 25.84 9.29 -31.18
CA ASP A 3 26.09 8.46 -30.01
C ASP A 3 24.88 8.64 -29.08
N GLY A 4 23.98 7.66 -29.07
CA GLY A 4 22.78 7.71 -28.26
C GLY A 4 23.21 7.78 -26.81
N LYS A 5 22.97 8.92 -26.15
CA LYS A 5 23.25 9.10 -24.71
C LYS A 5 22.69 7.89 -23.97
N LYS A 6 23.57 6.98 -23.53
CA LYS A 6 23.19 5.88 -22.65
C LYS A 6 22.50 6.50 -21.45
N VAL A 7 21.33 5.99 -21.13
CA VAL A 7 20.64 6.36 -19.89
C VAL A 7 21.50 5.79 -18.76
N GLU A 8 22.34 6.63 -18.16
CA GLU A 8 23.12 6.27 -16.98
C GLU A 8 22.16 6.34 -15.78
N VAL A 9 21.74 5.17 -15.30
CA VAL A 9 20.93 5.05 -14.09
C VAL A 9 21.84 4.64 -12.95
N ASP A 10 21.88 5.46 -11.91
CA ASP A 10 22.49 5.07 -10.65
C ASP A 10 21.61 3.98 -9.99
N THR A 11 21.99 2.72 -10.19
CA THR A 11 21.28 1.55 -9.68
C THR A 11 21.28 1.50 -8.15
N ASN A 12 22.25 2.13 -7.48
CA ASN A 12 22.24 2.28 -6.02
C ASN A 12 21.18 3.27 -5.57
N GLN A 13 21.02 4.40 -6.25
CA GLN A 13 19.93 5.34 -5.97
C GLN A 13 18.57 4.70 -6.21
N LEU A 14 18.43 3.88 -7.25
CA LEU A 14 17.18 3.17 -7.53
C LEU A 14 16.85 2.16 -6.42
N ARG A 15 17.84 1.39 -5.93
CA ARG A 15 17.68 0.50 -4.77
C ARG A 15 17.36 1.25 -3.47
N ASN A 16 17.97 2.41 -3.25
CA ASN A 16 17.68 3.27 -2.09
C ASN A 16 16.25 3.81 -2.14
N ALA A 17 15.79 4.24 -3.30
CA ALA A 17 14.42 4.68 -3.49
C ALA A 17 13.44 3.52 -3.26
N ALA A 18 13.78 2.31 -3.72
CA ALA A 18 13.02 1.10 -3.45
C ALA A 18 12.87 0.86 -1.93
N GLY A 19 13.96 0.95 -1.15
CA GLY A 19 13.90 0.85 0.31
C GLY A 19 12.96 1.88 0.97
N LYS A 20 12.96 3.12 0.49
CA LYS A 20 12.04 4.16 1.00
C LYS A 20 10.57 3.87 0.71
N VAL A 21 10.27 3.28 -0.44
CA VAL A 21 8.90 2.86 -0.78
C VAL A 21 8.44 1.72 0.13
N ASP A 22 9.31 0.75 0.41
CA ASP A 22 9.02 -0.32 1.37
C ASP A 22 8.71 0.23 2.77
N ASP A 23 9.47 1.22 3.24
CA ASP A 23 9.22 1.87 4.53
C ASP A 23 7.84 2.53 4.57
N VAL A 24 7.43 3.20 3.48
CA VAL A 24 6.10 3.79 3.37
C VAL A 24 5.03 2.71 3.37
N ALA A 25 5.20 1.65 2.58
CA ALA A 25 4.26 0.52 2.52
C ALA A 25 4.07 -0.12 3.89
N ALA A 26 5.17 -0.36 4.63
CA ALA A 26 5.14 -0.92 5.97
C ALA A 26 4.41 -0.02 6.97
N ARG A 27 4.59 1.31 6.89
CA ARG A 27 3.89 2.27 7.77
C ARG A 27 2.39 2.33 7.48
N VAL A 28 2.00 2.31 6.21
CA VAL A 28 0.59 2.26 5.79
C VAL A 28 -0.04 0.98 6.32
N TRP A 29 0.60 -0.17 6.07
CA TRP A 29 0.15 -1.47 6.57
C TRP A 29 -0.06 -1.46 8.08
N LYS A 30 0.95 -1.04 8.85
CA LYS A 30 0.89 -0.98 10.31
C LYS A 30 -0.26 -0.10 10.82
N THR A 31 -0.49 1.05 10.18
CA THR A 31 -1.56 1.98 10.57
C THR A 31 -2.92 1.34 10.36
N VAL A 32 -3.09 0.68 9.22
CA VAL A 32 -4.33 0.07 8.77
C VAL A 32 -4.65 -1.17 9.61
N THR A 33 -3.68 -2.05 9.86
CA THR A 33 -3.87 -3.19 10.76
C THR A 33 -4.19 -2.73 12.18
N HIS A 34 -3.49 -1.70 12.68
CA HIS A 34 -3.78 -1.17 14.01
C HIS A 34 -5.19 -0.59 14.11
N LEU A 35 -5.65 0.12 13.08
CA LEU A 35 -7.02 0.58 13.00
C LEU A 35 -8.01 -0.61 13.01
N GLN A 36 -7.74 -1.64 12.21
CA GLN A 36 -8.59 -2.83 12.13
C GLN A 36 -8.72 -3.53 13.49
N ASP A 37 -7.59 -3.75 14.15
CA ASP A 37 -7.53 -4.42 15.46
C ASP A 37 -8.35 -3.63 16.49
N ASN A 38 -8.17 -2.30 16.55
CA ASN A 38 -8.94 -1.45 17.45
C ASN A 38 -10.45 -1.46 17.17
N LEU A 39 -10.85 -1.51 15.90
CA LEU A 39 -12.26 -1.55 15.52
C LEU A 39 -12.90 -2.90 15.88
N ASN A 40 -12.17 -4.00 15.68
CA ASN A 40 -12.62 -5.34 16.05
C ASN A 40 -12.74 -5.50 17.58
N ASP A 41 -11.75 -5.01 18.33
CA ASP A 41 -11.69 -5.13 19.80
C ASP A 41 -12.81 -4.36 20.50
N ARG A 42 -13.18 -3.18 19.96
CA ARG A 42 -14.20 -2.32 20.59
C ARG A 42 -15.63 -2.76 20.26
N GLY A 43 -15.82 -3.56 19.21
CA GLY A 43 -17.13 -3.81 18.63
C GLY A 43 -17.77 -2.52 18.07
N ALA A 44 -18.96 -2.65 17.48
CA ALA A 44 -19.73 -1.50 17.03
C ALA A 44 -20.45 -0.83 18.22
N PRO A 45 -20.08 0.39 18.64
CA PRO A 45 -20.73 1.07 19.78
C PRO A 45 -22.12 1.61 19.43
N PHE A 46 -22.59 1.39 18.21
CA PHE A 46 -23.75 2.07 17.64
C PHE A 46 -25.10 1.48 18.07
N GLY A 47 -25.09 0.36 18.80
CA GLY A 47 -26.31 -0.32 19.26
C GLY A 47 -27.06 -1.06 18.16
N HIS A 48 -27.99 -1.93 18.56
CA HIS A 48 -28.80 -2.75 17.64
C HIS A 48 -30.21 -2.19 17.41
N ASP A 49 -30.46 -0.95 17.85
CA ASP A 49 -31.74 -0.28 17.63
C ASP A 49 -31.89 0.20 16.18
N SER A 50 -33.05 0.76 15.86
CA SER A 50 -33.35 1.22 14.50
C SER A 50 -32.46 2.38 14.03
N TYR A 51 -31.84 3.13 14.94
CA TYR A 51 -30.90 4.20 14.60
C TYR A 51 -29.50 3.64 14.36
N GLY A 52 -29.02 2.74 15.23
CA GLY A 52 -27.75 2.04 15.07
C GLY A 52 -27.68 1.29 13.75
N LYS A 53 -28.72 0.50 13.43
CA LYS A 53 -28.81 -0.25 12.17
C LYS A 53 -28.78 0.64 10.93
N LYS A 54 -29.47 1.80 10.96
CA LYS A 54 -29.45 2.77 9.84
C LYS A 54 -28.05 3.36 9.59
N PHE A 55 -27.21 3.40 10.62
CA PHE A 55 -25.84 3.89 10.50
C PHE A 55 -24.87 2.78 10.06
N THR A 56 -25.01 1.57 10.61
CA THR A 56 -24.06 0.47 10.37
C THR A 56 -24.32 -0.27 9.06
N GLU A 57 -25.60 -0.55 8.76
CA GLU A 57 -26.02 -1.42 7.67
C GLU A 57 -26.24 -0.65 6.35
N GLY A 58 -26.42 -1.40 5.25
CA GLY A 58 -26.71 -0.86 3.92
C GLY A 58 -25.47 -0.61 3.06
N GLU A 59 -25.70 -0.24 1.80
CA GLU A 59 -24.61 -0.06 0.83
C GLU A 59 -23.63 1.05 1.20
N SER A 60 -24.12 2.12 1.81
CA SER A 60 -23.32 3.22 2.34
C SER A 60 -23.14 3.13 3.86
N GLY A 61 -23.46 1.99 4.45
CA GLY A 61 -23.33 1.75 5.89
C GLY A 61 -21.88 1.80 6.35
N TYR A 62 -21.69 2.09 7.64
CA TYR A 62 -20.36 2.12 8.25
C TYR A 62 -19.60 0.80 8.07
N GLU A 63 -20.26 -0.35 8.21
CA GLU A 63 -19.61 -1.66 8.12
C GLU A 63 -18.99 -1.88 6.74
N LYS A 64 -19.78 -1.67 5.66
CA LYS A 64 -19.30 -1.81 4.28
C LYS A 64 -18.21 -0.78 3.98
N SER A 65 -18.38 0.46 4.45
CA SER A 65 -17.40 1.53 4.24
C SER A 65 -16.05 1.23 4.92
N SER A 66 -16.09 0.71 6.15
CA SER A 66 -14.91 0.28 6.92
C SER A 66 -14.20 -0.87 6.23
N HIS A 67 -14.94 -1.89 5.78
CA HIS A 67 -14.38 -3.00 5.00
C HIS A 67 -13.73 -2.53 3.70
N ASN A 68 -14.39 -1.67 2.92
CA ASN A 68 -13.85 -1.14 1.68
C ASN A 68 -12.56 -0.33 1.90
N LEU A 69 -12.51 0.46 2.97
CA LEU A 69 -11.29 1.20 3.34
C LEU A 69 -10.14 0.25 3.65
N MET A 70 -10.42 -0.82 4.40
CA MET A 70 -9.45 -1.85 4.75
C MET A 70 -8.90 -2.56 3.51
N ASP A 71 -9.80 -3.02 2.63
CA ASP A 71 -9.42 -3.68 1.39
C ASP A 71 -8.63 -2.75 0.47
N GLY A 72 -9.03 -1.48 0.39
CA GLY A 72 -8.31 -0.45 -0.36
C GLY A 72 -6.88 -0.27 0.16
N ALA A 73 -6.70 -0.21 1.48
CA ALA A 73 -5.39 -0.07 2.09
C ALA A 73 -4.50 -1.30 1.92
N VAL A 74 -5.06 -2.51 2.00
CA VAL A 74 -4.35 -3.77 1.69
C VAL A 74 -3.89 -3.75 0.23
N ASN A 75 -4.76 -3.34 -0.70
CA ASN A 75 -4.44 -3.26 -2.12
C ASN A 75 -3.37 -2.19 -2.42
N LEU A 76 -3.42 -1.05 -1.74
CA LEU A 76 -2.37 -0.03 -1.82
C LEU A 76 -1.02 -0.59 -1.38
N THR A 77 -0.98 -1.24 -0.22
CA THR A 77 0.25 -1.86 0.32
C THR A 77 0.83 -2.89 -0.66
N ARG A 78 -0.03 -3.76 -1.23
CA ARG A 78 0.39 -4.73 -2.27
C ARG A 78 0.95 -4.04 -3.51
N SER A 79 0.37 -2.92 -3.91
CA SER A 79 0.81 -2.16 -5.08
C SER A 79 2.17 -1.51 -4.84
N LEU A 80 2.39 -0.94 -3.65
CA LEU A 80 3.67 -0.39 -3.24
C LEU A 80 4.77 -1.47 -3.20
N ASN A 81 4.48 -2.65 -2.63
CA ASN A 81 5.44 -3.76 -2.64
C ASN A 81 5.82 -4.21 -4.05
N LYS A 82 4.84 -4.31 -4.96
CA LYS A 82 5.11 -4.63 -6.38
C LYS A 82 5.96 -3.57 -7.05
N PHE A 83 5.70 -2.30 -6.75
CA PHE A 83 6.50 -1.19 -7.26
C PHE A 83 7.95 -1.29 -6.77
N THR A 84 8.16 -1.56 -5.49
CA THR A 84 9.51 -1.76 -4.95
C THR A 84 10.24 -2.92 -5.62
N SER A 85 9.60 -4.08 -5.77
CA SER A 85 10.21 -5.22 -6.47
C SER A 85 10.60 -4.85 -7.89
N SER A 86 9.74 -4.11 -8.60
CA SER A 86 10.03 -3.65 -9.96
C SER A 86 11.23 -2.70 -10.03
N MET A 87 11.41 -1.84 -9.03
CA MET A 87 12.58 -0.97 -8.93
C MET A 87 13.86 -1.77 -8.71
N ARG A 88 13.82 -2.80 -7.85
CA ARG A 88 14.95 -3.71 -7.62
C ARG A 88 15.31 -4.50 -8.88
N ASP A 89 14.30 -5.03 -9.58
CA ASP A 89 14.47 -5.77 -10.82
C ASP A 89 15.05 -4.88 -11.94
N ALA A 90 14.59 -3.63 -12.02
CA ALA A 90 15.13 -2.66 -12.97
C ALA A 90 16.60 -2.34 -12.68
N ALA A 91 16.95 -2.10 -11.41
CA ALA A 91 18.34 -1.89 -10.99
C ALA A 91 19.23 -3.10 -11.35
N GLN A 92 18.73 -4.31 -11.11
CA GLN A 92 19.44 -5.54 -11.46
C GLN A 92 19.66 -5.68 -12.96
N LYS A 93 18.62 -5.45 -13.76
CA LYS A 93 18.72 -5.50 -15.23
C LYS A 93 19.71 -4.48 -15.77
N MET A 94 19.78 -3.29 -15.19
CA MET A 94 20.74 -2.25 -15.59
C MET A 94 22.17 -2.67 -15.28
N ASP A 95 22.43 -3.17 -14.07
CA ASP A 95 23.76 -3.70 -13.72
C ASP A 95 24.20 -4.87 -14.62
N ASP A 96 23.25 -5.68 -15.10
CA ASP A 96 23.54 -6.81 -15.99
C ASP A 96 23.77 -6.37 -17.45
N MET A 97 23.23 -5.21 -17.87
CA MET A 97 23.49 -4.62 -19.20
C MET A 97 24.80 -3.85 -19.28
N ASP A 98 25.30 -3.35 -18.14
CA ASP A 98 26.57 -2.61 -18.06
C ASP A 98 27.80 -3.51 -17.88
N LYS A 99 27.60 -4.83 -17.78
CA LYS A 99 28.65 -5.87 -17.82
C LYS A 99 29.00 -6.25 -19.26
#